data_AF-A0A9D7RH26-F1
#
_entry.id   AF-A0A9D7RH26-F1
#
_cell.length_a   1.000
_cell.length_b   1.000
_cell.length_c   1.000
_cell.angle_alpha   90.00
_cell.angle_beta   90.00
_cell.angle_gamma   90.00
#
_symmetry.space_group_name_H-M   'P 1'
#
loop_
_entity.id
_entity.type
_entity.pdbx_description
1 polymer ?
#
loop_
_entity_poly.entity_id
_entity_poly.type
_entity_poly.pdbx_seq_one_letter_code
_entity_poly.pdbx_strand_id
1 'polypeptide(L)'
;MRGHYHFDAWKIWKNVPYYTEADEDFRKPNTADIVPNIMQDFTYAIDNLPETQSAVGRATKGAAQAYLGKLHLYTGDYGKAKEQFDAVVNSGKYALLPCFHDVFTEANENGSEMIFSIQASVNDGTSEGQNGNFADRLRYPNGGGTFSCCGFHQPSQNLVNSHKVDANGLPFITTFNNADATASDPLDPRVDWTIGRDDVPFLVYGTTHLTGFVQGHLPDRTAPKNSSTCPARKQVTVGATSNSAPLIRPLSAMQTFCSCWLNAKWKLEA
;
A
#
# COMPACT_ATOMS: atom_id res chain seq x y z
N MET A 1 15.32 -12.28 2.68
CA MET A 1 14.39 -12.15 3.83
C MET A 1 15.00 -11.40 5.02
N ARG A 2 16.25 -11.66 5.42
CA ARG A 2 16.93 -10.92 6.52
C ARG A 2 16.78 -9.40 6.42
N GLY A 3 17.04 -8.83 5.24
CA GLY A 3 16.87 -7.40 4.98
C GLY A 3 15.44 -6.87 5.18
N HIS A 4 14.40 -7.64 4.83
CA HIS A 4 12.99 -7.25 5.05
C HIS A 4 12.68 -7.09 6.54
N TYR A 5 13.02 -8.09 7.36
CA TYR A 5 12.74 -8.05 8.80
C TYR A 5 13.54 -6.98 9.53
N HIS A 6 14.83 -6.83 9.21
CA HIS A 6 15.65 -5.77 9.80
C HIS A 6 15.20 -4.38 9.35
N PHE A 7 14.76 -4.22 8.10
CA PHE A 7 14.21 -2.95 7.62
C PHE A 7 12.90 -2.60 8.34
N ASP A 8 12.00 -3.57 8.53
CA ASP A 8 10.77 -3.35 9.29
C ASP A 8 11.06 -2.99 10.75
N ALA A 9 11.99 -3.69 11.39
CA ALA A 9 12.41 -3.40 12.76
C ALA A 9 13.05 -2.00 12.86
N TRP A 10 13.91 -1.63 11.92
CA TRP A 10 14.54 -0.30 11.88
C TRP A 10 13.52 0.82 11.71
N LYS A 11 12.47 0.66 10.90
CA LYS A 11 11.40 1.68 10.77
C LYS A 11 10.64 1.92 12.07
N ILE A 12 10.47 0.89 12.90
CA ILE A 12 9.69 0.96 14.13
C ILE A 12 10.54 1.48 15.30
N TRP A 13 11.73 0.91 15.49
CA TRP A 13 12.54 1.15 16.68
C TRP A 13 13.80 1.97 16.43
N LYS A 14 14.19 2.17 15.16
CA LYS A 14 15.43 2.82 14.72
C LYS A 14 16.71 2.08 15.15
N ASN A 15 16.90 1.92 16.45
CA ASN A 15 18.05 1.26 17.06
C ASN A 15 17.72 -0.22 17.34
N VAL A 16 18.13 -1.11 16.45
CA VAL A 16 17.93 -2.56 16.59
C VAL A 16 19.26 -3.30 16.38
N PRO A 17 19.50 -4.42 17.07
CA PRO A 17 20.68 -5.24 16.80
C PRO A 17 20.55 -5.91 15.43
N TYR A 18 21.64 -5.99 14.67
CA TYR A 18 21.69 -6.70 13.40
C TYR A 18 22.22 -8.13 13.60
N TYR A 19 21.42 -9.14 13.26
CA TYR A 19 21.78 -10.55 13.42
C TYR A 19 22.00 -11.23 12.07
N THR A 20 23.02 -12.08 12.03
CA THR A 20 23.39 -12.98 10.93
C THR A 20 23.40 -14.44 11.41
N GLU A 21 23.50 -15.36 10.46
CA GLU A 21 23.65 -16.80 10.72
C GLU A 21 24.91 -17.18 11.49
N ALA A 22 25.90 -16.29 11.58
CA ALA A 22 27.13 -16.49 12.35
C ALA A 22 27.02 -16.02 13.81
N ASP A 23 25.95 -15.31 14.18
CA ASP A 23 25.75 -14.81 15.54
C ASP A 23 25.15 -15.90 16.43
N GLU A 24 25.94 -16.43 17.37
CA GLU A 24 25.48 -17.43 18.35
C GLU A 24 24.99 -16.81 19.67
N ASP A 25 25.43 -15.59 20.01
CA ASP A 25 24.99 -14.87 21.21
C ASP A 25 23.79 -13.96 20.91
N PHE A 26 22.71 -14.15 21.65
CA PHE A 26 21.49 -13.34 21.57
C PHE A 26 21.60 -12.00 22.31
N ARG A 27 22.74 -11.69 22.94
CA ARG A 27 22.99 -10.43 23.65
C ARG A 27 23.82 -9.47 22.81
N LYS A 28 23.24 -8.94 21.74
CA LYS A 28 23.89 -7.95 20.88
C LYS A 28 23.42 -6.52 21.22
N PRO A 29 24.34 -5.54 21.36
CA PRO A 29 23.93 -4.14 21.54
C PRO A 29 23.26 -3.61 20.27
N ASN A 30 22.34 -2.66 20.44
CA ASN A 30 21.60 -2.01 19.36
C ASN A 30 22.08 -0.57 19.10
N THR A 31 23.37 -0.31 19.37
CA THR A 31 23.97 1.03 19.30
C THR A 31 24.48 1.41 17.92
N ALA A 32 24.70 0.42 17.03
CA ALA A 32 25.19 0.64 15.68
C ALA A 32 24.05 0.97 14.71
N ASP A 33 24.36 1.77 13.68
CA ASP A 33 23.46 1.92 12.53
C ASP A 33 23.55 0.69 11.63
N ILE A 34 22.39 0.05 11.43
CA ILE A 34 22.28 -1.20 10.68
C ILE A 34 21.84 -0.97 9.22
N VAL A 35 21.55 0.27 8.83
CA VAL A 35 21.13 0.61 7.46
C VAL A 35 22.12 0.11 6.41
N PRO A 36 23.45 0.27 6.57
CA PRO A 36 24.41 -0.26 5.59
C PRO A 36 24.31 -1.77 5.44
N ASN A 37 24.06 -2.51 6.52
CA ASN A 37 23.90 -3.97 6.48
C ASN A 37 22.61 -4.38 5.75
N ILE A 38 21.51 -3.66 5.97
CA ILE A 38 20.25 -3.89 5.24
C ILE A 38 20.44 -3.58 3.74
N MET A 39 21.14 -2.50 3.39
CA MET A 39 21.47 -2.18 1.99
C MET A 39 22.30 -3.29 1.35
N GLN A 40 23.26 -3.86 2.08
CA GLN A 40 24.06 -4.97 1.61
C GLN A 40 23.22 -6.23 1.38
N ASP A 41 22.27 -6.53 2.26
CA ASP A 41 21.34 -7.66 2.07
C ASP A 41 20.53 -7.54 0.78
N PHE A 42 20.01 -6.34 0.48
CA PHE A 42 19.25 -6.13 -0.74
C PHE A 42 20.15 -6.08 -1.97
N THR A 43 21.35 -5.50 -1.90
CA THR A 43 22.32 -5.49 -3.00
C THR A 43 22.71 -6.93 -3.37
N TYR A 44 23.07 -7.74 -2.37
CA TYR A 44 23.37 -9.15 -2.57
C TYR A 44 22.17 -9.90 -3.19
N ALA A 45 20.94 -9.61 -2.75
CA ALA A 45 19.74 -10.21 -3.32
C ALA A 45 19.53 -9.80 -4.79
N ILE A 46 19.81 -8.54 -5.16
CA ILE A 46 19.72 -8.08 -6.56
C ILE A 46 20.72 -8.81 -7.44
N ASP A 47 21.95 -9.03 -6.95
CA ASP A 47 23.01 -9.68 -7.71
C ASP A 47 22.77 -11.18 -7.93
N ASN A 48 22.00 -11.83 -7.05
CA ASN A 48 21.86 -13.29 -7.02
C ASN A 48 20.46 -13.82 -7.33
N LEU A 49 19.41 -12.99 -7.24
CA LEU A 49 18.05 -13.45 -7.53
C LEU A 49 17.73 -13.40 -9.04
N PRO A 50 16.95 -14.36 -9.55
CA PRO A 50 16.48 -14.33 -10.92
C PRO A 50 15.36 -13.30 -11.11
N GLU A 51 15.14 -12.87 -12.35
CA GLU A 51 14.01 -12.00 -12.73
C GLU A 51 12.65 -12.67 -12.48
N THR A 52 12.59 -13.99 -12.59
CA THR A 52 11.40 -14.82 -12.39
C THR A 52 11.73 -16.03 -11.54
N GLN A 53 10.80 -16.46 -10.70
CA GLN A 53 10.96 -17.62 -9.83
C GLN A 53 10.15 -18.81 -10.34
N SER A 54 10.63 -20.03 -10.04
CA SER A 54 9.92 -21.27 -10.39
C SER A 54 8.69 -21.52 -9.50
N ALA A 55 8.70 -20.98 -8.28
CA ALA A 55 7.58 -21.04 -7.35
C ALA A 55 7.10 -19.63 -7.02
N VAL A 56 5.79 -19.43 -7.11
CA VAL A 56 5.11 -18.19 -6.75
C VAL A 56 5.35 -17.89 -5.27
N GLY A 57 5.49 -16.60 -4.94
CA GLY A 57 5.80 -16.13 -3.57
C GLY A 57 7.28 -16.08 -3.21
N ARG A 58 8.19 -16.66 -4.01
CA ARG A 58 9.63 -16.45 -3.83
C ARG A 58 10.02 -15.05 -4.32
N ALA A 59 10.94 -14.40 -3.59
CA ALA A 59 11.42 -13.07 -3.97
C ALA A 59 12.19 -13.10 -5.30
N THR A 60 11.90 -12.16 -6.19
CA THR A 60 12.61 -11.95 -7.47
C THR A 60 13.66 -10.83 -7.34
N LYS A 61 14.48 -10.65 -8.37
CA LYS A 61 15.35 -9.45 -8.47
C LYS A 61 14.53 -8.16 -8.38
N GLY A 62 13.41 -8.07 -9.10
CA GLY A 62 12.52 -6.90 -9.06
C GLY A 62 11.99 -6.59 -7.65
N ALA A 63 11.68 -7.62 -6.86
CA ALA A 63 11.31 -7.44 -5.45
C ALA A 63 12.45 -6.86 -4.61
N ALA A 64 13.69 -7.35 -4.80
CA ALA A 64 14.85 -6.83 -4.11
C ALA A 64 15.17 -5.37 -4.50
N GLN A 65 15.07 -5.02 -5.79
CA GLN A 65 15.21 -3.65 -6.29
C GLN A 65 14.16 -2.71 -5.70
N ALA A 66 12.89 -3.13 -5.67
CA ALA A 66 11.82 -2.33 -5.08
C ALA A 66 12.06 -2.08 -3.58
N TYR A 67 12.56 -3.09 -2.85
CA TYR A 67 12.92 -2.92 -1.44
C TYR A 67 14.14 -2.01 -1.23
N LEU A 68 15.19 -2.13 -2.05
CA LEU A 68 16.36 -1.26 -1.99
C LEU A 68 16.00 0.19 -2.31
N GLY A 69 15.19 0.41 -3.35
CA GLY A 69 14.68 1.75 -3.68
C GLY A 69 13.86 2.33 -2.53
N LYS A 70 13.02 1.52 -1.87
CA LYS A 70 12.27 1.94 -0.69
C LYS A 70 13.20 2.31 0.47
N LEU A 71 14.25 1.53 0.72
CA LEU A 71 15.24 1.87 1.76
C LEU A 71 15.94 3.20 1.45
N HIS A 72 16.34 3.43 0.20
CA HIS A 72 16.92 4.72 -0.22
C HIS A 72 15.97 5.91 0.00
N LEU A 73 14.66 5.74 -0.23
CA LEU A 73 13.67 6.78 0.11
C LEU A 73 13.67 7.10 1.61
N TYR A 74 13.69 6.06 2.46
CA TYR A 74 13.70 6.25 3.92
C TYR A 74 14.98 6.93 4.42
N THR A 75 16.10 6.77 3.71
CA THR A 75 17.38 7.41 4.05
C THR A 75 17.59 8.75 3.33
N GLY A 76 16.62 9.22 2.53
CA GLY A 76 16.70 10.49 1.81
C GLY A 76 17.56 10.48 0.54
N ASP A 77 18.01 9.32 0.08
CA ASP A 77 18.77 9.19 -1.17
C ASP A 77 17.83 9.02 -2.37
N TYR A 78 17.17 10.11 -2.75
CA TYR A 78 16.16 10.10 -3.82
C TYR A 78 16.74 9.72 -5.19
N GLY A 79 18.03 9.99 -5.41
CA GLY A 79 18.74 9.64 -6.64
C GLY A 79 18.84 8.12 -6.80
N LYS A 80 19.41 7.44 -5.80
CA LYS A 80 19.50 5.98 -5.84
C LYS A 80 18.14 5.30 -5.74
N ALA A 81 17.19 5.88 -5.00
CA ALA A 81 15.82 5.37 -4.99
C ALA A 81 15.24 5.34 -6.41
N LYS A 82 15.36 6.44 -7.16
CA LYS A 82 14.91 6.54 -8.53
C LYS A 82 15.59 5.50 -9.43
N GLU A 83 16.90 5.32 -9.33
CA GLU A 83 17.63 4.32 -10.11
C GLU A 83 17.05 2.91 -9.92
N GLN A 84 16.78 2.51 -8.68
CA GLN A 84 16.23 1.19 -8.39
C GLN A 84 14.79 1.04 -8.92
N PHE A 85 13.95 2.06 -8.77
CA PHE A 85 12.57 2.00 -9.29
C PHE A 85 12.52 2.04 -10.82
N ASP A 86 13.38 2.83 -11.47
CA ASP A 86 13.49 2.85 -12.92
C ASP A 86 13.92 1.48 -13.44
N ALA A 87 14.82 0.77 -12.75
CA ALA A 87 15.20 -0.60 -13.12
C ALA A 87 14.00 -1.56 -13.07
N VAL A 88 13.15 -1.45 -12.03
CA VAL A 88 11.92 -2.26 -11.92
C VAL A 88 10.95 -1.95 -13.06
N VAL A 89 10.72 -0.67 -13.37
CA VAL A 89 9.83 -0.24 -14.47
C VAL A 89 10.36 -0.70 -15.82
N ASN A 90 11.64 -0.47 -16.08
CA ASN A 90 12.29 -0.79 -17.36
C ASN A 90 12.48 -2.30 -17.58
N SER A 91 12.33 -3.13 -16.54
CA SER A 91 12.33 -4.58 -16.68
C SER A 91 11.20 -5.10 -17.58
N GLY A 92 10.10 -4.33 -17.70
CA GLY A 92 8.89 -4.73 -18.43
C GLY A 92 8.14 -5.91 -17.81
N LYS A 93 8.50 -6.34 -16.60
CA LYS A 93 7.89 -7.49 -15.92
C LYS A 93 6.58 -7.18 -15.21
N TYR A 94 6.39 -5.92 -14.84
CA TYR A 94 5.27 -5.46 -14.04
C TYR A 94 4.43 -4.44 -14.79
N ALA A 95 3.13 -4.45 -14.56
CA ALA A 95 2.19 -3.51 -15.16
C ALA A 95 1.01 -3.26 -14.22
N LEU A 96 0.51 -2.02 -14.21
CA LEU A 96 -0.69 -1.67 -13.45
C LEU A 96 -1.89 -2.44 -14.00
N LEU A 97 -2.70 -2.98 -13.09
CA LEU A 97 -3.99 -3.57 -13.47
C LEU A 97 -4.95 -2.47 -13.95
N PRO A 98 -5.87 -2.79 -14.88
CA PRO A 98 -6.81 -1.81 -15.41
C PRO A 98 -7.61 -1.11 -14.31
N CYS A 99 -8.03 -1.86 -13.28
CA CYS A 99 -8.74 -1.31 -12.14
C CYS A 99 -7.90 -1.27 -10.88
N PHE A 100 -8.19 -0.27 -10.05
CA PHE A 100 -7.60 -0.16 -8.72
C PHE A 100 -7.98 -1.34 -7.83
N HIS A 101 -9.25 -1.71 -7.83
CA HIS A 101 -9.75 -2.75 -6.93
C HIS A 101 -9.27 -4.15 -7.30
N ASP A 102 -8.92 -4.40 -8.57
CA ASP A 102 -8.42 -5.69 -9.05
C ASP A 102 -7.23 -6.20 -8.23
N VAL A 103 -6.35 -5.29 -7.79
CA VAL A 103 -5.19 -5.59 -6.94
C VAL A 103 -5.57 -6.33 -5.65
N PHE A 104 -6.78 -6.11 -5.14
CA PHE A 104 -7.26 -6.62 -3.86
C PHE A 104 -8.30 -7.74 -4.03
N THR A 105 -8.33 -8.40 -5.19
CA THR A 105 -9.25 -9.49 -5.50
C THR A 105 -8.52 -10.83 -5.63
N GLU A 106 -9.18 -11.90 -5.19
CA GLU A 106 -8.67 -13.28 -5.33
C GLU A 106 -8.41 -13.65 -6.81
N ALA A 107 -9.25 -13.14 -7.72
CA ALA A 107 -9.14 -13.42 -9.16
C ALA A 107 -7.85 -12.90 -9.80
N ASN A 108 -7.19 -11.90 -9.19
CA ASN A 108 -5.98 -11.27 -9.72
C ASN A 108 -4.76 -11.45 -8.79
N GLU A 109 -4.79 -12.46 -7.91
CA GLU A 109 -3.62 -12.83 -7.12
C GLU A 109 -2.41 -13.10 -8.03
N ASN A 110 -1.24 -12.63 -7.59
CA ASN A 110 0.02 -12.76 -8.34
C ASN A 110 -0.04 -12.13 -9.76
N GLY A 111 -0.98 -11.21 -9.99
CA GLY A 111 -1.11 -10.46 -11.22
C GLY A 111 0.04 -9.48 -11.49
N SER A 112 -0.01 -8.81 -12.64
CA SER A 112 1.10 -7.99 -13.15
C SER A 112 1.51 -6.79 -12.27
N GLU A 113 0.63 -6.31 -11.39
CA GLU A 113 0.92 -5.20 -10.48
C GLU A 113 1.65 -5.67 -9.20
N MET A 114 1.67 -6.98 -8.93
CA MET A 114 2.23 -7.56 -7.71
C MET A 114 3.73 -7.83 -7.85
N ILE A 115 4.55 -6.98 -7.23
CA ILE A 115 6.01 -7.14 -7.19
C ILE A 115 6.42 -8.24 -6.21
N PHE A 116 5.81 -8.26 -5.02
CA PHE A 116 6.01 -9.27 -3.99
C PHE A 116 4.77 -9.36 -3.10
N SER A 117 4.30 -10.58 -2.85
CA SER A 117 3.10 -10.86 -2.05
C SER A 117 3.33 -12.04 -1.12
N ILE A 118 2.80 -11.94 0.10
CA ILE A 118 2.75 -13.06 1.04
C ILE A 118 1.62 -13.98 0.59
N GLN A 119 1.93 -15.27 0.42
CA GLN A 119 0.97 -16.25 -0.05
C GLN A 119 0.15 -16.75 1.14
N ALA A 120 -1.15 -16.51 1.09
CA ALA A 120 -2.12 -17.09 2.00
C ALA A 120 -2.76 -18.33 1.35
N SER A 121 -3.25 -19.26 2.15
CA SER A 121 -3.93 -20.47 1.67
C SER A 121 -5.13 -20.83 2.52
N VAL A 122 -6.12 -21.44 1.87
CA VAL A 122 -7.30 -22.04 2.49
C VAL A 122 -7.40 -23.49 2.05
N ASN A 123 -8.01 -24.35 2.87
CA ASN A 123 -8.17 -25.79 2.59
C ASN A 123 -6.85 -26.54 2.32
N ASP A 124 -5.76 -26.13 2.97
CA ASP A 124 -4.42 -26.68 2.80
C ASP A 124 -4.10 -27.84 3.76
N GLY A 125 -5.10 -28.32 4.49
CA GLY A 125 -4.97 -29.40 5.48
C GLY A 125 -4.47 -28.93 6.85
N THR A 126 -4.25 -27.63 7.07
CA THR A 126 -3.94 -27.08 8.39
C THR A 126 -5.20 -26.97 9.26
N SER A 127 -5.08 -27.29 10.56
CA SER A 127 -6.23 -27.37 11.46
C SER A 127 -6.74 -26.02 11.97
N GLU A 128 -5.88 -25.01 12.01
CA GLU A 128 -6.15 -23.72 12.68
C GLU A 128 -6.38 -22.55 11.71
N GLY A 129 -6.30 -22.79 10.39
CA GLY A 129 -6.47 -21.75 9.37
C GLY A 129 -5.46 -20.60 9.45
N GLN A 130 -4.29 -20.83 10.08
CA GLN A 130 -3.28 -19.80 10.33
C GLN A 130 -2.71 -19.20 9.04
N ASN A 131 -2.71 -19.99 7.95
CA ASN A 131 -2.23 -19.56 6.64
C ASN A 131 -3.24 -18.68 5.88
N GLY A 132 -4.47 -18.49 6.39
CA GLY A 132 -5.51 -17.70 5.74
C GLY A 132 -5.55 -16.23 6.19
N ASN A 133 -4.38 -15.61 6.46
CA ASN A 133 -4.28 -14.25 7.03
C ASN A 133 -5.10 -14.08 8.33
N PHE A 134 -4.91 -15.01 9.25
CA PHE A 134 -5.68 -15.14 10.49
C PHE A 134 -5.87 -13.83 11.29
N ALA A 135 -4.88 -12.94 11.30
CA ALA A 135 -4.96 -11.67 12.03
C ALA A 135 -5.97 -10.67 11.43
N ASP A 136 -6.26 -10.76 10.13
CA ASP A 136 -7.15 -9.83 9.43
C ASP A 136 -8.62 -10.01 9.85
N ARG A 137 -8.96 -11.13 10.49
CA ARG A 137 -10.29 -11.39 11.05
C ARG A 137 -10.77 -10.29 12.00
N LEU A 138 -9.87 -9.62 12.72
CA LEU A 138 -10.24 -8.56 13.66
C LEU A 138 -10.79 -7.30 12.96
N ARG A 139 -10.46 -7.12 11.67
CA ARG A 139 -10.82 -5.95 10.88
C ARG A 139 -12.21 -6.04 10.26
N TYR A 140 -12.88 -7.19 10.35
CA TYR A 140 -14.27 -7.32 9.89
C TYR A 140 -15.19 -6.38 10.66
N PRO A 141 -16.23 -5.82 10.03
CA PRO A 141 -17.23 -5.00 10.70
C PRO A 141 -17.87 -5.74 11.89
N ASN A 142 -18.05 -5.03 13.00
CA ASN A 142 -18.77 -5.58 14.15
C ASN A 142 -20.28 -5.59 13.86
N GLY A 143 -21.00 -6.65 14.25
CA GLY A 143 -22.47 -6.67 14.20
C GLY A 143 -23.10 -7.06 12.85
N GLY A 144 -22.33 -7.53 11.85
CA GLY A 144 -22.86 -8.02 10.58
C GLY A 144 -21.85 -8.83 9.76
N GLY A 145 -22.32 -9.58 8.74
CA GLY A 145 -21.48 -10.36 7.82
C GLY A 145 -21.24 -11.83 8.23
N THR A 146 -20.31 -12.51 7.55
CA THR A 146 -19.89 -13.90 7.83
C THR A 146 -19.01 -14.02 9.08
N PHE A 147 -18.41 -12.92 9.52
CA PHE A 147 -17.56 -12.85 10.71
C PHE A 147 -18.00 -11.62 11.53
N SER A 148 -18.95 -11.82 12.47
CA SER A 148 -19.71 -10.77 13.20
C SER A 148 -18.92 -9.96 14.25
N CYS A 149 -17.60 -9.96 14.17
CA CYS A 149 -16.63 -9.30 15.06
C CYS A 149 -15.46 -8.84 14.18
N CYS A 150 -14.64 -7.85 14.50
CA CYS A 150 -14.55 -7.14 15.78
C CYS A 150 -14.53 -5.61 15.62
N GLY A 151 -14.49 -5.10 14.39
CA GLY A 151 -14.52 -3.68 14.09
C GLY A 151 -13.18 -2.97 14.29
N PHE A 152 -12.04 -3.66 14.29
CA PHE A 152 -10.73 -3.00 14.36
C PHE A 152 -10.33 -2.36 13.02
N HIS A 153 -9.33 -1.47 13.05
CA HIS A 153 -8.78 -0.81 11.86
C HIS A 153 -9.82 0.03 11.09
N GLN A 154 -10.65 0.78 11.82
CA GLN A 154 -11.59 1.72 11.22
C GLN A 154 -10.84 2.91 10.59
N PRO A 155 -11.18 3.31 9.36
CA PRO A 155 -10.59 4.49 8.73
C PRO A 155 -10.99 5.76 9.49
N SER A 156 -10.08 6.73 9.56
CA SER A 156 -10.38 8.03 10.16
C SER A 156 -11.14 8.92 9.19
N GLN A 157 -11.95 9.85 9.73
CA GLN A 157 -12.63 10.86 8.91
C GLN A 157 -11.63 11.73 8.12
N ASN A 158 -10.44 11.97 8.66
CA ASN A 158 -9.37 12.68 7.96
C ASN A 158 -8.94 11.97 6.66
N LEU A 159 -8.88 10.63 6.66
CA LEU A 159 -8.58 9.84 5.46
C LEU A 159 -9.71 9.93 4.43
N VAL A 160 -10.97 9.96 4.86
CA VAL A 160 -12.09 10.19 3.93
C VAL A 160 -11.96 11.58 3.31
N ASN A 161 -11.76 12.60 4.15
CA ASN A 161 -11.65 13.99 3.72
C ASN A 161 -10.46 14.21 2.77
N SER A 162 -9.36 13.46 2.90
CA SER A 162 -8.18 13.60 2.03
C SER A 162 -8.44 13.20 0.57
N HIS A 163 -9.55 12.51 0.29
CA HIS A 163 -9.99 12.16 -1.05
C HIS A 163 -10.87 13.23 -1.70
N LYS A 164 -11.15 14.36 -1.01
CA LYS A 164 -11.88 15.49 -1.61
C LYS A 164 -11.07 16.13 -2.72
N VAL A 165 -11.72 16.32 -3.86
CA VAL A 165 -11.13 16.95 -5.04
C VAL A 165 -11.94 18.15 -5.48
N ASP A 166 -11.30 19.08 -6.19
CA ASP A 166 -12.01 20.18 -6.84
C ASP A 166 -12.76 19.69 -8.09
N ALA A 167 -13.45 20.61 -8.78
CA ALA A 167 -14.16 20.30 -10.02
C ALA A 167 -13.26 19.75 -11.16
N ASN A 168 -11.93 19.92 -11.06
CA ASN A 168 -10.94 19.41 -12.00
C ASN A 168 -10.36 18.05 -11.57
N GLY A 169 -10.75 17.52 -10.41
CA GLY A 169 -10.20 16.29 -9.84
C GLY A 169 -8.87 16.48 -9.11
N LEU A 170 -8.48 17.70 -8.74
CA LEU A 170 -7.26 17.96 -7.97
C LEU A 170 -7.52 17.93 -6.47
N PRO A 171 -6.63 17.33 -5.65
CA PRO A 171 -6.81 17.26 -4.20
C PRO A 171 -6.69 18.62 -3.54
N PHE A 172 -7.53 18.87 -2.52
CA PHE A 172 -7.37 20.05 -1.67
C PHE A 172 -6.16 19.88 -0.74
N ILE A 173 -5.12 20.71 -0.89
CA ILE A 173 -3.88 20.53 -0.10
C ILE A 173 -4.01 21.06 1.34
N THR A 174 -4.73 22.16 1.54
CA THR A 174 -4.79 22.85 2.84
C THR A 174 -6.18 22.90 3.45
N THR A 175 -7.23 22.70 2.67
CA THR A 175 -8.63 22.89 3.09
C THR A 175 -9.44 21.59 3.11
N PHE A 176 -8.83 20.45 2.79
CA PHE A 176 -9.55 19.17 2.67
C PHE A 176 -10.31 18.80 3.94
N ASN A 177 -9.75 19.14 5.11
CA ASN A 177 -10.28 18.77 6.41
C ASN A 177 -11.05 19.90 7.13
N ASN A 178 -11.42 20.97 6.42
CA ASN A 178 -12.20 22.07 7.01
C ASN A 178 -13.67 21.68 7.27
N ALA A 179 -14.16 20.67 6.56
CA ALA A 179 -15.50 20.11 6.70
C ALA A 179 -15.48 18.66 6.21
N ASP A 180 -16.31 17.82 6.84
CA ASP A 180 -16.44 16.41 6.49
C ASP A 180 -16.98 16.21 5.08
N ALA A 181 -16.47 15.19 4.40
CA ALA A 181 -16.95 14.79 3.09
C ALA A 181 -18.37 14.23 3.18
N THR A 182 -19.23 14.69 2.29
CA THR A 182 -20.62 14.25 2.15
C THR A 182 -20.78 13.34 0.93
N ALA A 183 -21.93 12.67 0.80
CA ALA A 183 -22.22 11.82 -0.35
C ALA A 183 -22.26 12.58 -1.70
N SER A 184 -22.49 13.89 -1.68
CA SER A 184 -22.54 14.74 -2.88
C SER A 184 -21.20 15.39 -3.25
N ASP A 185 -20.18 15.30 -2.39
CA ASP A 185 -18.88 15.90 -2.69
C ASP A 185 -18.16 15.13 -3.80
N PRO A 186 -17.46 15.81 -4.71
CA PRO A 186 -16.55 15.15 -5.64
C PRO A 186 -15.36 14.55 -4.86
N LEU A 187 -15.21 13.23 -4.99
CA LEU A 187 -14.18 12.45 -4.32
C LEU A 187 -13.35 11.64 -5.33
N ASP A 188 -12.09 11.38 -4.97
CA ASP A 188 -11.25 10.42 -5.68
C ASP A 188 -11.88 9.02 -5.59
N PRO A 189 -12.09 8.32 -6.73
CA PRO A 189 -12.77 7.02 -6.74
C PRO A 189 -12.16 5.94 -5.84
N ARG A 190 -10.87 6.06 -5.47
CA ARG A 190 -10.20 5.12 -4.56
C ARG A 190 -10.83 5.10 -3.17
N VAL A 191 -11.48 6.20 -2.74
CA VAL A 191 -12.10 6.28 -1.41
C VAL A 191 -13.13 5.18 -1.22
N ASP A 192 -14.00 4.96 -2.21
CA ASP A 192 -15.09 4.01 -2.06
C ASP A 192 -14.65 2.55 -2.33
N TRP A 193 -13.40 2.34 -2.78
CA TRP A 193 -12.77 1.02 -2.82
C TRP A 193 -11.97 0.71 -1.55
N THR A 194 -11.73 1.73 -0.72
CA THR A 194 -10.89 1.62 0.49
C THR A 194 -11.74 1.73 1.76
N ILE A 195 -12.84 2.48 1.73
CA ILE A 195 -13.63 2.88 2.90
C ILE A 195 -15.12 2.72 2.59
N GLY A 196 -15.87 2.09 3.49
CA GLY A 196 -17.33 2.17 3.52
C GLY A 196 -17.76 3.50 4.14
N ARG A 197 -18.59 4.27 3.44
CA ARG A 197 -19.07 5.59 3.88
C ARG A 197 -20.58 5.57 4.06
N ASP A 198 -21.08 6.37 4.99
CA ASP A 198 -22.51 6.51 5.24
C ASP A 198 -23.29 6.85 3.97
N ASP A 199 -24.41 6.17 3.81
CA ASP A 199 -25.34 6.30 2.68
C ASP A 199 -24.72 5.99 1.30
N VAL A 200 -23.56 5.30 1.27
CA VAL A 200 -22.90 4.84 0.04
C VAL A 200 -22.81 3.31 0.03
N PRO A 201 -23.27 2.63 -1.04
CA PRO A 201 -23.11 1.19 -1.16
C PRO A 201 -21.63 0.76 -1.14
N PHE A 202 -21.29 -0.16 -0.24
CA PHE A 202 -19.93 -0.68 -0.09
C PHE A 202 -19.84 -2.14 -0.55
N LEU A 203 -19.18 -2.36 -1.69
CA LEU A 203 -18.96 -3.69 -2.28
C LEU A 203 -20.24 -4.54 -2.33
N VAL A 204 -20.22 -5.73 -1.72
CA VAL A 204 -21.37 -6.65 -1.60
C VAL A 204 -22.14 -6.48 -0.28
N TYR A 205 -21.75 -5.53 0.55
CA TYR A 205 -22.32 -5.31 1.89
C TYR A 205 -23.53 -4.35 1.87
N GLY A 206 -23.86 -3.75 0.73
CA GLY A 206 -25.00 -2.84 0.58
C GLY A 206 -24.72 -1.44 1.15
N THR A 207 -25.77 -0.64 1.34
CA THR A 207 -25.68 0.72 1.88
C THR A 207 -25.42 0.68 3.38
N THR A 208 -24.35 1.31 3.83
CA THR A 208 -24.07 1.44 5.26
C THR A 208 -24.87 2.60 5.85
N HIS A 209 -25.76 2.32 6.80
CA HIS A 209 -26.43 3.34 7.62
C HIS A 209 -25.87 3.29 9.04
N LEU A 210 -25.25 4.38 9.49
CA LEU A 210 -24.73 4.52 10.85
C LEU A 210 -25.54 5.55 11.63
N THR A 211 -26.61 5.12 12.29
CA THR A 211 -27.00 5.77 13.55
C THR A 211 -26.03 5.26 14.64
N GLY A 212 -24.83 5.85 14.70
CA GLY A 212 -23.77 5.46 15.63
C GLY A 212 -22.71 4.55 15.00
N PHE A 213 -21.45 4.76 15.39
CA PHE A 213 -20.26 4.03 14.93
C PHE A 213 -20.54 2.54 14.71
N VAL A 214 -20.48 2.11 13.44
CA VAL A 214 -20.56 0.70 12.97
C VAL A 214 -21.58 -0.14 13.74
N GLN A 215 -22.85 0.28 13.79
CA GLN A 215 -23.90 -0.44 14.54
C GLN A 215 -25.26 -0.56 13.83
N GLY A 216 -25.29 -0.57 12.48
CA GLY A 216 -26.51 -0.83 11.73
C GLY A 216 -26.67 -2.30 11.32
N HIS A 217 -27.77 -2.94 11.75
CA HIS A 217 -28.29 -4.16 11.11
C HIS A 217 -28.47 -3.88 9.61
N LEU A 218 -27.93 -4.73 8.74
CA LEU A 218 -28.07 -4.60 7.27
C LEU A 218 -29.27 -5.45 6.81
N PRO A 219 -30.49 -4.89 6.68
CA PRO A 219 -31.52 -5.55 5.89
C PRO A 219 -31.19 -5.35 4.41
N ASP A 220 -31.38 -6.41 3.63
CA ASP A 220 -31.20 -6.47 2.17
C ASP A 220 -29.74 -6.57 1.67
N ARG A 221 -29.35 -7.79 1.25
CA ARG A 221 -28.09 -8.12 0.59
C ARG A 221 -28.13 -7.88 -0.93
N THR A 222 -28.86 -6.89 -1.42
CA THR A 222 -28.94 -6.61 -2.87
C THR A 222 -28.67 -5.16 -3.23
N ALA A 223 -27.41 -4.76 -3.16
CA ALA A 223 -26.85 -3.74 -4.05
C ALA A 223 -25.32 -3.92 -4.17
N PRO A 224 -24.83 -4.80 -5.07
CA PRO A 224 -23.42 -4.79 -5.41
C PRO A 224 -23.09 -3.43 -6.03
N LYS A 225 -21.86 -2.93 -5.81
CA LYS A 225 -21.23 -2.00 -6.76
C LYS A 225 -21.08 -2.68 -8.12
N ASN A 226 -22.19 -2.76 -8.87
CA ASN A 226 -22.21 -3.16 -10.26
C ASN A 226 -21.86 -1.95 -11.12
N SER A 227 -20.61 -1.52 -11.08
CA SER A 227 -20.06 -0.74 -12.19
C SER A 227 -19.18 -1.69 -13.00
N SER A 228 -19.78 -2.31 -14.01
CA SER A 228 -19.11 -2.98 -15.13
C SER A 228 -18.16 -2.07 -15.92
N THR A 229 -17.98 -0.82 -15.49
CA THR A 229 -17.09 0.18 -16.08
C THR A 229 -16.10 0.65 -15.02
N CYS A 230 -14.84 0.37 -15.30
CA CYS A 230 -13.71 0.81 -14.51
C CYS A 230 -13.37 2.25 -14.89
N PRO A 231 -13.34 3.21 -13.95
CA PRO A 231 -12.76 4.50 -14.25
C PRO A 231 -11.27 4.27 -14.57
N ALA A 232 -10.86 4.53 -15.81
CA ALA A 232 -9.48 4.34 -16.23
C ALA A 232 -8.54 5.07 -15.26
N ARG A 233 -7.48 4.39 -14.79
CA ARG A 233 -6.43 5.05 -14.00
C ARG A 233 -5.79 6.13 -14.89
N LYS A 234 -6.19 7.39 -14.74
CA LYS A 234 -5.51 8.50 -15.39
C LYS A 234 -4.13 8.63 -14.76
N GLN A 235 -3.08 8.35 -15.54
CA GLN A 235 -1.76 8.86 -15.20
C GLN A 235 -1.83 10.38 -15.28
N VAL A 236 -1.82 11.07 -14.14
CA VAL A 236 -1.74 12.53 -14.12
C VAL A 236 -0.35 12.92 -14.63
N THR A 237 -0.27 13.30 -15.91
CA THR A 237 0.92 13.95 -16.45
C THR A 237 0.87 15.41 -15.99
N VAL A 238 1.66 15.78 -14.98
CA VAL A 238 1.77 17.20 -14.59
C VAL A 238 2.48 17.93 -15.72
N GLY A 239 1.74 18.73 -16.48
CA GLY A 239 2.25 19.54 -17.58
C GLY A 239 3.24 20.59 -17.07
N ALA A 240 4.43 20.63 -17.66
CA ALA A 240 5.43 21.64 -17.38
C ALA A 240 5.00 22.98 -18.00
N THR A 241 4.67 23.98 -17.18
CA THR A 241 4.67 25.37 -17.62
C THR A 241 6.08 25.94 -17.45
N SER A 242 6.59 26.50 -18.55
CA SER A 242 7.92 27.09 -18.69
C SER A 242 8.10 28.30 -17.77
N ASN A 243 9.05 28.25 -16.83
CA ASN A 243 10.17 29.19 -16.76
C ASN A 243 11.09 28.95 -15.53
N SER A 244 12.39 28.89 -15.83
CA SER A 244 13.59 29.04 -14.98
C SER A 244 13.94 27.97 -13.91
N ALA A 245 15.17 27.43 -14.10
CA ALA A 245 15.99 26.50 -13.29
C ALA A 245 15.78 24.98 -13.52
N PRO A 246 16.86 24.17 -13.66
CA PRO A 246 16.79 22.81 -14.21
C PRO A 246 16.28 21.83 -13.16
N LEU A 247 14.96 21.66 -13.07
CA LEU A 247 14.32 20.63 -12.27
C LEU A 247 14.01 19.41 -13.15
N ILE A 248 14.88 18.40 -13.02
CA ILE A 248 14.79 17.12 -13.73
C ILE A 248 13.57 16.34 -13.23
N ARG A 249 12.78 15.87 -14.19
CA ARG A 249 11.51 15.14 -14.08
C ARG A 249 11.65 13.79 -13.34
N PRO A 250 10.66 13.39 -12.54
CA PRO A 250 10.35 11.97 -12.34
C PRO A 250 9.01 11.61 -12.97
N LEU A 251 9.06 10.71 -13.96
CA LEU A 251 7.88 10.06 -14.54
C LEU A 251 7.51 8.85 -13.66
N SER A 252 6.36 8.97 -13.00
CA SER A 252 5.45 7.92 -12.49
C SER A 252 6.00 6.50 -12.24
N ALA A 253 6.27 6.15 -10.96
CA ALA A 253 6.14 4.78 -10.44
C ALA A 253 6.24 4.76 -8.91
N MET A 254 5.12 4.54 -8.20
CA MET A 254 5.06 3.85 -6.89
C MET A 254 3.64 3.93 -6.33
N GLN A 255 2.82 2.88 -6.46
CA GLN A 255 1.56 2.79 -5.71
C GLN A 255 1.14 1.36 -5.37
N THR A 256 1.79 0.73 -4.40
CA THR A 256 1.11 -0.12 -3.41
C THR A 256 1.90 -0.01 -2.11
N PHE A 257 1.25 0.44 -1.03
CA PHE A 257 1.80 0.96 0.24
C PHE A 257 2.44 2.35 0.28
N CYS A 258 2.74 3.01 -0.85
CA CYS A 258 3.23 4.41 -0.87
C CYS A 258 2.17 5.44 -1.33
N SER A 259 0.94 4.98 -1.58
CA SER A 259 -0.05 5.70 -2.39
C SER A 259 -0.79 6.85 -1.71
N CYS A 260 -0.62 7.06 -0.40
CA CYS A 260 -1.29 8.16 0.32
C CYS A 260 -0.34 9.29 0.74
N TRP A 261 0.96 9.26 0.40
CA TRP A 261 1.91 10.21 0.99
C TRP A 261 3.00 10.75 0.06
N LEU A 262 2.67 10.97 -1.22
CA LEU A 262 3.60 11.59 -2.19
C LEU A 262 3.15 12.95 -2.75
N ASN A 263 2.20 13.63 -2.10
CA ASN A 263 1.83 15.02 -2.42
C ASN A 263 1.63 15.91 -1.18
N ALA A 264 2.44 15.70 -0.14
CA ALA A 264 2.56 16.68 0.94
C ALA A 264 3.83 17.51 0.72
N LYS A 265 3.65 18.79 0.35
CA LYS A 265 4.71 19.80 0.42
C LYS A 265 5.21 19.86 1.86
N TRP A 266 6.39 19.32 2.14
CA TRP A 266 7.13 19.66 3.36
C TRP A 266 7.91 20.95 3.09
N LYS A 267 7.29 22.09 3.45
CA LYS A 267 8.05 23.28 3.86
C LYS A 267 8.47 23.03 5.31
N LEU A 268 9.71 22.59 5.52
CA LEU A 268 10.40 22.87 6.78
C LEU A 268 11.24 24.12 6.50
N GLU A 269 10.83 25.20 7.15
CA GLU A 269 11.60 26.43 7.27
C GLU A 269 12.89 26.16 8.05
N ALA A 270 13.88 27.01 7.78
CA ALA A 270 15.22 27.00 8.37
C ALA A 270 15.23 27.05 9.90
#